data_AF-A0AAE8M0P9-F1
#
_entry.id   AF-A0AAE8M0P9-F1
#
_cell.length_a   1.000
_cell.length_b   1.000
_cell.length_c   1.000
_cell.angle_alpha   90.00
_cell.angle_beta   90.00
_cell.angle_gamma   90.00
#
_symmetry.space_group_name_H-M   'P 1'
#
loop_
_entity.id
_entity.type
_entity.pdbx_description
1 polymer ?
#
loop_
_entity_poly.entity_id
_entity_poly.type
_entity_poly.pdbx_seq_one_letter_code
_entity_poly.pdbx_strand_id
1 'polypeptide(L)'
;MMLNSQLKDENATMTDPLILGVVQMIADSWYWGDTHDLKCHLGGLRAMITKRGGLNRLGLRGYLAKMILIHDIGMALAHEIKPSIYGRPNFAFHDSRAMPFKTAFNTPLICNWQSFRECSNSLQLHPSTAQILDDMRRVLADVLALSKTPTSEEVQKVINTANCVYGNILDLRESIPSLRPRRSNSSRSSSIESPESIVTETQDLPDIMYGVIRKVALIYCQAILTRSPISSTCSEQDIGTIWYDIWQSGLPTWKSVLGIFVWIMIALVSNCHKIGPGRLIKTLTISTMMSIGMEDWQTFTQIVKTAFKLQRYLAGGDHGRTNDLIGGEKVVDKYGFAMKDALPAIELSVDGE
;
A
#
# COMPACT_ATOMS: atom_id res chain seq x y z
N MET A 1 -27.11 23.70 3.07
CA MET A 1 -27.96 24.65 2.31
C MET A 1 -27.36 25.04 0.96
N MET A 2 -26.02 25.11 0.80
CA MET A 2 -25.34 25.48 -0.46
C MET A 2 -25.34 24.39 -1.56
N LEU A 3 -25.34 23.10 -1.19
CA LEU A 3 -25.32 21.99 -2.15
C LEU A 3 -26.62 21.90 -2.97
N ASN A 4 -27.77 22.02 -2.28
CA ASN A 4 -29.10 21.92 -2.92
C ASN A 4 -29.43 23.11 -3.84
N SER A 5 -28.81 24.28 -3.64
CA SER A 5 -28.96 25.42 -4.55
C SER A 5 -28.07 25.28 -5.78
N GLN A 6 -26.89 24.68 -5.66
CA GLN A 6 -25.98 24.43 -6.79
C GLN A 6 -26.46 23.29 -7.71
N LEU A 7 -27.24 22.34 -7.19
CA LEU A 7 -27.85 21.27 -7.97
C LEU A 7 -28.96 21.76 -8.93
N LYS A 8 -29.46 23.00 -8.77
CA LYS A 8 -30.53 23.58 -9.59
C LYS A 8 -30.05 24.41 -10.78
N ASP A 9 -28.76 24.67 -10.89
CA ASP A 9 -28.16 25.44 -11.98
C ASP A 9 -27.25 24.52 -12.81
N GLU A 10 -27.64 24.24 -14.06
CA GLU A 10 -26.92 23.34 -14.96
C GLU A 10 -25.45 23.73 -15.14
N ASN A 11 -25.10 25.02 -15.03
CA ASN A 11 -23.71 25.50 -15.12
C ASN A 11 -22.95 25.44 -13.78
N ALA A 12 -23.65 25.44 -12.64
CA ALA A 12 -23.05 25.29 -11.30
C ALA A 12 -22.80 23.81 -10.91
N THR A 13 -23.42 22.87 -11.61
CA THR A 13 -23.36 21.42 -11.31
C THR A 13 -22.03 20.73 -11.61
N MET A 14 -21.01 21.44 -12.10
CA MET A 14 -19.72 20.85 -12.52
C MET A 14 -18.49 21.61 -12.00
N THR A 15 -18.64 22.35 -10.89
CA THR A 15 -17.53 23.07 -10.26
C THR A 15 -16.54 22.11 -9.58
N ASP A 16 -15.27 22.52 -9.45
CA ASP A 16 -14.25 21.70 -8.78
C ASP A 16 -14.63 21.28 -7.34
N PRO A 17 -15.27 22.13 -6.50
CA PRO A 17 -15.75 21.71 -5.18
C PRO A 17 -16.81 20.62 -5.23
N LEU A 18 -17.72 20.65 -6.21
CA LEU A 18 -18.75 19.62 -6.34
C LEU A 18 -18.15 18.29 -6.81
N ILE A 19 -17.22 18.33 -7.77
CA ILE A 19 -16.47 17.14 -8.20
C ILE A 19 -15.69 16.56 -7.01
N LEU A 20 -15.03 17.42 -6.21
CA LEU A 20 -14.35 17.00 -4.99
C LEU A 20 -15.33 16.37 -3.98
N GLY A 21 -16.52 16.96 -3.82
CA GLY A 21 -17.59 16.38 -3.00
C GLY A 21 -17.96 14.97 -3.44
N VAL A 22 -18.13 14.74 -4.74
CA VAL A 22 -18.41 13.38 -5.27
C VAL A 22 -17.24 12.42 -5.03
N VAL A 23 -15.99 12.88 -5.13
CA VAL A 23 -14.81 12.06 -4.80
C VAL A 23 -14.83 11.64 -3.31
N GLN A 24 -15.22 12.55 -2.41
CA GLN A 24 -15.39 12.19 -0.99
C GLN A 24 -16.54 11.21 -0.79
N MET A 25 -17.68 11.37 -1.46
CA MET A 25 -18.79 10.40 -1.41
C MET A 25 -18.38 9.01 -1.91
N ILE A 26 -17.51 8.93 -2.92
CA ILE A 26 -16.94 7.66 -3.40
C ILE A 26 -16.06 7.03 -2.32
N ALA A 27 -15.17 7.81 -1.69
CA ALA A 27 -14.33 7.31 -0.61
C ALA A 27 -15.19 6.81 0.56
N ASP A 28 -16.17 7.61 0.98
CA ASP A 28 -17.11 7.26 2.04
C ASP A 28 -17.91 6.00 1.71
N SER A 29 -18.42 5.88 0.47
CA SER A 29 -19.15 4.70 0.05
C SER A 29 -18.27 3.45 0.00
N TRP A 30 -17.01 3.59 -0.40
CA TRP A 30 -16.07 2.47 -0.41
C TRP A 30 -15.62 2.02 0.99
N TYR A 31 -15.57 2.96 1.94
CA TYR A 31 -15.20 2.67 3.32
C TYR A 31 -16.39 2.18 4.17
N TRP A 32 -17.59 2.72 3.92
CA TRP A 32 -18.75 2.60 4.81
C TRP A 32 -20.08 2.33 4.10
N GLY A 33 -20.22 2.73 2.83
CA GLY A 33 -21.52 2.74 2.16
C GLY A 33 -21.80 1.50 1.32
N ASP A 34 -22.95 1.56 0.65
CA ASP A 34 -23.47 0.50 -0.19
C ASP A 34 -22.75 0.44 -1.56
N THR A 35 -22.61 -0.79 -2.09
CA THR A 35 -22.00 -1.03 -3.41
C THR A 35 -22.74 -0.31 -4.55
N HIS A 36 -24.07 -0.22 -4.49
CA HIS A 36 -24.87 0.48 -5.48
C HIS A 36 -24.52 1.97 -5.51
N ASP A 37 -24.53 2.62 -4.35
CA ASP A 37 -24.22 4.05 -4.23
C ASP A 37 -22.79 4.36 -4.70
N LEU A 38 -21.82 3.53 -4.29
CA LEU A 38 -20.45 3.62 -4.78
C LEU A 38 -20.37 3.61 -6.31
N LYS A 39 -21.06 2.67 -6.96
CA LYS A 39 -21.09 2.55 -8.42
C LYS A 39 -21.81 3.73 -9.09
N CYS A 40 -22.91 4.20 -8.49
CA CYS A 40 -23.65 5.38 -8.95
C CYS A 40 -22.78 6.65 -8.87
N HIS A 41 -22.07 6.89 -7.77
CA HIS A 41 -21.16 8.02 -7.62
C HIS A 41 -20.00 7.97 -8.61
N LEU A 42 -19.40 6.78 -8.84
CA LEU A 42 -18.37 6.60 -9.87
C LEU A 42 -18.88 6.87 -11.28
N GLY A 43 -20.09 6.41 -11.62
CA GLY A 43 -20.75 6.72 -12.88
C GLY A 43 -20.95 8.21 -13.07
N GLY A 44 -21.47 8.88 -12.03
CA GLY A 44 -21.64 10.34 -11.99
C GLY A 44 -20.31 11.09 -12.18
N LEU A 45 -19.27 10.73 -11.42
CA LEU A 45 -17.94 11.35 -11.52
C LEU A 45 -17.37 11.25 -12.93
N ARG A 46 -17.47 10.08 -13.58
CA ARG A 46 -17.02 9.89 -14.97
C ARG A 46 -17.76 10.81 -15.94
N ALA A 47 -19.06 10.97 -15.78
CA ALA A 47 -19.86 11.89 -16.59
C ALA A 47 -19.44 13.35 -16.35
N MET A 48 -19.20 13.75 -15.10
CA MET A 48 -18.73 15.10 -14.75
C MET A 48 -17.37 15.42 -15.39
N ILE A 49 -16.39 14.51 -15.27
CA ILE A 49 -15.07 14.68 -15.86
C ILE A 49 -15.15 14.79 -17.39
N THR A 50 -15.99 13.95 -18.02
CA THR A 50 -16.20 13.97 -19.47
C THR A 50 -16.79 15.31 -19.91
N LYS A 51 -17.83 15.81 -19.22
CA LYS A 51 -18.43 17.12 -19.49
C LYS A 51 -17.46 18.29 -19.29
N ARG A 52 -16.52 18.17 -18.34
CA ARG A 52 -15.45 19.16 -18.12
C ARG A 52 -14.35 19.11 -19.19
N GLY A 53 -14.38 18.15 -20.11
CA GLY A 53 -13.37 18.00 -21.16
C GLY A 53 -12.13 17.22 -20.71
N GLY A 54 -12.24 16.38 -19.67
CA GLY A 54 -11.19 15.47 -19.20
C GLY A 54 -10.44 15.95 -17.96
N LEU A 55 -9.58 15.08 -17.43
CA LEU A 55 -8.87 15.30 -16.15
C LEU A 55 -7.94 16.53 -16.17
N ASN A 56 -7.32 16.85 -17.31
CA ASN A 56 -6.44 18.02 -17.44
C ASN A 56 -7.19 19.37 -17.38
N ARG A 57 -8.53 19.36 -17.46
CA ARG A 57 -9.39 20.55 -17.36
C ARG A 57 -9.89 20.82 -15.94
N LEU A 58 -9.62 19.90 -15.00
CA LEU A 58 -9.96 20.07 -13.60
C LEU A 58 -8.98 21.06 -12.94
N GLY A 59 -9.47 21.89 -12.03
CA GLY A 59 -8.64 22.91 -11.39
C GLY A 59 -7.77 22.39 -10.24
N LEU A 60 -7.50 23.27 -9.28
CA LEU A 60 -6.58 23.03 -8.15
C LEU A 60 -5.18 22.56 -8.59
N ARG A 61 -4.70 23.07 -9.73
CA ARG A 61 -3.37 22.76 -10.29
C ARG A 61 -3.12 21.25 -10.42
N GLY A 62 -4.13 20.51 -10.91
CA GLY A 62 -4.07 19.06 -11.11
C GLY A 62 -4.26 18.22 -9.85
N TYR A 63 -4.39 18.83 -8.67
CA TYR A 63 -4.65 18.10 -7.42
C TYR A 63 -5.92 17.26 -7.50
N LEU A 64 -7.01 17.82 -8.05
CA LEU A 64 -8.28 17.12 -8.16
C LEU A 64 -8.18 15.88 -9.08
N ALA A 65 -7.47 16.01 -10.20
CA ALA A 65 -7.22 14.88 -11.10
C ALA A 65 -6.41 13.77 -10.42
N LYS A 66 -5.35 14.11 -9.69
CA LYS A 66 -4.57 13.14 -8.92
C LYS A 66 -5.42 12.44 -7.86
N MET A 67 -6.27 13.16 -7.13
CA MET A 67 -7.16 12.56 -6.13
C MET A 67 -8.12 11.54 -6.72
N ILE A 68 -8.77 11.91 -7.82
CA ILE A 68 -9.67 11.03 -8.56
C ILE A 68 -8.94 9.74 -8.97
N LEU A 69 -7.76 9.89 -9.58
CA LEU A 69 -6.98 8.75 -10.06
C LEU A 69 -6.49 7.87 -8.92
N ILE A 70 -6.01 8.45 -7.82
CA ILE A 70 -5.51 7.69 -6.67
C ILE A 70 -6.63 6.85 -6.04
N HIS A 71 -7.85 7.39 -5.91
CA HIS A 71 -8.98 6.61 -5.40
C HIS A 71 -9.38 5.49 -6.37
N ASP A 72 -9.50 5.79 -7.67
CA ASP A 72 -9.82 4.79 -8.68
C ASP A 72 -8.77 3.66 -8.73
N ILE A 73 -7.49 4.01 -8.64
CA ILE A 73 -6.37 3.07 -8.56
C ILE A 73 -6.44 2.23 -7.28
N GLY A 74 -6.61 2.87 -6.12
CA GLY A 74 -6.65 2.18 -4.83
C GLY A 74 -7.82 1.18 -4.75
N MET A 75 -9.00 1.58 -5.20
CA MET A 75 -10.17 0.69 -5.31
C MET A 75 -9.90 -0.47 -6.27
N ALA A 76 -9.32 -0.20 -7.44
CA ALA A 76 -9.04 -1.23 -8.42
C ALA A 76 -8.00 -2.25 -7.92
N LEU A 77 -6.93 -1.78 -7.29
CA LEU A 77 -5.93 -2.63 -6.67
C LEU A 77 -6.53 -3.49 -5.55
N ALA A 78 -7.35 -2.89 -4.69
CA ALA A 78 -7.99 -3.59 -3.58
C ALA A 78 -8.95 -4.69 -4.02
N HIS A 79 -9.58 -4.57 -5.18
CA HIS A 79 -10.48 -5.60 -5.70
C HIS A 79 -9.84 -6.46 -6.78
N GLU A 80 -8.58 -6.19 -7.14
CA GLU A 80 -7.87 -6.85 -8.23
C GLU A 80 -8.65 -6.78 -9.57
N ILE A 81 -9.23 -5.60 -9.84
CA ILE A 81 -10.01 -5.29 -11.04
C ILE A 81 -9.33 -4.24 -11.91
N LYS A 82 -9.86 -4.00 -13.11
CA LYS A 82 -9.41 -2.89 -13.95
C LYS A 82 -9.95 -1.56 -13.42
N PRO A 83 -9.12 -0.51 -13.36
CA PRO A 83 -9.58 0.85 -13.05
C PRO A 83 -10.67 1.34 -14.00
N SER A 84 -11.56 2.18 -13.46
CA SER A 84 -12.67 2.75 -14.21
C SER A 84 -12.28 4.04 -14.94
N ILE A 85 -11.24 4.74 -14.47
CA ILE A 85 -10.74 6.02 -14.97
C ILE A 85 -9.26 5.91 -15.38
N TYR A 86 -8.38 5.43 -14.50
CA TYR A 86 -6.94 5.36 -14.78
C TYR A 86 -6.62 4.49 -16.00
N GLY A 87 -5.73 4.98 -16.86
CA GLY A 87 -5.29 4.28 -18.07
C GLY A 87 -6.34 4.22 -19.19
N ARG A 88 -7.49 4.88 -19.04
CA ARG A 88 -8.53 4.95 -20.07
C ARG A 88 -8.26 6.13 -21.02
N PRO A 89 -8.48 5.99 -22.35
CA PRO A 89 -8.17 7.02 -23.33
C PRO A 89 -8.79 8.40 -23.03
N ASN A 90 -10.06 8.43 -22.61
CA ASN A 90 -10.80 9.67 -22.34
C ASN A 90 -10.44 10.33 -20.99
N PHE A 91 -9.55 9.71 -20.23
CA PHE A 91 -9.16 10.13 -18.88
C PHE A 91 -7.63 10.23 -18.74
N ALA A 92 -6.93 10.55 -19.85
CA ALA A 92 -5.51 10.81 -19.79
C ALA A 92 -5.22 12.05 -18.92
N PHE A 93 -4.21 11.94 -18.05
CA PHE A 93 -3.74 13.03 -17.19
C PHE A 93 -2.22 13.10 -17.25
N HIS A 94 -1.70 14.31 -17.41
CA HIS A 94 -0.27 14.56 -17.46
C HIS A 94 0.08 15.58 -16.38
N ASP A 95 0.98 15.21 -15.46
CA ASP A 95 1.59 16.15 -14.53
C ASP A 95 2.95 16.57 -15.08
N SER A 96 3.16 17.87 -15.27
CA SER A 96 4.41 18.41 -15.78
C SER A 96 5.48 18.63 -14.70
N ARG A 97 5.14 18.38 -13.43
CA ARG A 97 6.06 18.54 -12.30
C ARG A 97 6.99 17.35 -12.16
N ALA A 98 8.24 17.53 -12.57
CA ALA A 98 9.34 16.67 -12.14
C ALA A 98 9.74 17.06 -10.71
N MET A 99 9.87 16.07 -9.82
CA MET A 99 10.29 16.28 -8.44
C MET A 99 11.57 15.49 -8.16
N PRO A 100 12.43 15.99 -7.25
CA PRO A 100 13.64 15.29 -6.89
C PRO A 100 13.30 13.98 -6.19
N PHE A 101 14.17 13.00 -6.40
CA PHE A 101 14.09 11.71 -5.75
C PHE A 101 14.07 11.83 -4.22
N LYS A 102 13.23 11.01 -3.59
CA LYS A 102 13.19 10.85 -2.12
C LYS A 102 13.43 9.40 -1.76
N THR A 103 14.46 9.15 -0.94
CA THR A 103 14.79 7.80 -0.47
C THR A 103 13.62 7.13 0.23
N ALA A 104 12.78 7.89 0.95
CA ALA A 104 11.57 7.38 1.61
C ALA A 104 10.56 6.74 0.66
N PHE A 105 10.60 7.08 -0.64
CA PHE A 105 9.73 6.47 -1.65
C PHE A 105 10.29 5.15 -2.21
N ASN A 106 11.48 4.70 -1.76
CA ASN A 106 12.11 3.49 -2.31
C ASN A 106 11.22 2.27 -2.09
N THR A 107 11.02 1.49 -3.15
CA THR A 107 10.00 0.45 -3.23
C THR A 107 10.46 -0.70 -4.12
N PRO A 108 10.11 -1.97 -3.78
CA PRO A 108 10.34 -3.11 -4.68
C PRO A 108 9.61 -2.99 -6.02
N LEU A 109 8.59 -2.11 -6.12
CA LEU A 109 7.77 -1.92 -7.33
C LEU A 109 8.46 -1.08 -8.42
N ILE A 110 9.64 -0.51 -8.17
CA ILE A 110 10.42 0.25 -9.16
C ILE A 110 11.82 -0.37 -9.29
N CYS A 111 12.20 -0.71 -10.52
CA CYS A 111 13.38 -1.53 -10.80
C CYS A 111 14.68 -0.74 -11.00
N ASN A 112 14.60 0.53 -11.41
CA ASN A 112 15.76 1.34 -11.81
C ASN A 112 16.20 2.32 -10.71
N TRP A 113 16.02 1.94 -9.44
CA TRP A 113 16.33 2.76 -8.28
C TRP A 113 17.51 2.18 -7.51
N GLN A 114 18.12 3.02 -6.67
CA GLN A 114 19.20 2.60 -5.77
C GLN A 114 18.77 1.39 -4.94
N SER A 115 19.69 0.44 -4.75
CA SER A 115 19.40 -0.78 -3.99
C SER A 115 19.05 -0.45 -2.53
N PHE A 116 18.23 -1.29 -1.90
CA PHE A 116 17.91 -1.14 -0.50
C PHE A 116 19.14 -1.35 0.37
N ARG A 117 20.08 -2.20 -0.06
CA ARG A 117 21.37 -2.38 0.63
C ARG A 117 22.17 -1.08 0.70
N GLU A 118 22.25 -0.33 -0.40
CA GLU A 118 22.99 0.94 -0.44
C GLU A 118 22.31 2.06 0.37
N CYS A 119 20.98 2.10 0.41
CA CYS A 119 20.25 3.10 1.21
C CYS A 119 19.79 2.59 2.59
N SER A 120 20.31 1.45 3.04
CA SER A 120 19.90 0.77 4.29
C SER A 120 20.06 1.66 5.51
N ASN A 121 21.16 2.41 5.61
CA ASN A 121 21.40 3.35 6.71
C ASN A 121 20.36 4.49 6.75
N SER A 122 20.03 5.06 5.59
CA SER A 122 19.05 6.16 5.48
C SER A 122 17.62 5.70 5.80
N LEU A 123 17.30 4.46 5.47
CA LEU A 123 15.99 3.84 5.74
C LEU A 123 15.96 3.06 7.06
N GLN A 124 17.08 3.00 7.79
CA GLN A 124 17.25 2.23 9.03
C GLN A 124 16.86 0.74 8.88
N LEU A 125 17.24 0.13 7.76
CA LEU A 125 16.90 -1.27 7.45
C LEU A 125 17.97 -2.22 7.95
N HIS A 126 17.53 -3.34 8.55
CA HIS A 126 18.41 -4.48 8.77
C HIS A 126 18.97 -5.01 7.43
N PRO A 127 20.24 -5.47 7.35
CA PRO A 127 20.81 -6.01 6.11
C PRO A 127 19.97 -7.11 5.45
N SER A 128 19.42 -8.03 6.25
CA SER A 128 18.49 -9.07 5.78
C SER A 128 17.20 -8.48 5.20
N THR A 129 16.65 -7.44 5.83
CA THR A 129 15.47 -6.73 5.32
C THR A 129 15.75 -6.08 3.97
N ALA A 130 16.88 -5.38 3.85
CA ALA A 130 17.31 -4.78 2.60
C ALA A 130 17.49 -5.82 1.49
N GLN A 131 18.09 -6.97 1.82
CA GLN A 131 18.27 -8.09 0.88
C GLN A 131 16.94 -8.63 0.37
N ILE A 132 15.96 -8.89 1.26
CA ILE A 132 14.63 -9.37 0.86
C ILE A 132 13.97 -8.38 -0.11
N LEU A 133 14.05 -7.09 0.16
CA LEU A 133 13.46 -6.07 -0.70
C LEU A 133 14.15 -5.96 -2.07
N ASP A 134 15.48 -6.10 -2.12
CA ASP A 134 16.26 -6.14 -3.36
C ASP A 134 15.91 -7.39 -4.19
N ASP A 135 15.75 -8.55 -3.53
CA ASP A 135 15.32 -9.80 -4.18
C ASP A 135 13.88 -9.69 -4.71
N MET A 136 12.96 -9.10 -3.96
CA MET A 136 11.60 -8.83 -4.42
C MET A 136 11.59 -7.85 -5.59
N ARG A 137 12.46 -6.84 -5.60
CA ARG A 137 12.59 -5.92 -6.74
C ARG A 137 13.00 -6.68 -8.00
N ARG A 138 13.90 -7.67 -7.90
CA ARG A 138 14.30 -8.52 -9.03
C ARG A 138 13.11 -9.33 -9.58
N VAL A 139 12.33 -9.96 -8.70
CA VAL A 139 11.13 -10.71 -9.11
C VAL A 139 10.12 -9.80 -9.82
N LEU A 140 9.84 -8.63 -9.25
CA LEU A 140 8.90 -7.67 -9.82
C LEU A 140 9.41 -7.04 -11.12
N ALA A 141 10.73 -6.92 -11.28
CA ALA A 141 11.35 -6.52 -12.55
C ALA A 141 11.11 -7.53 -13.66
N ASP A 142 11.23 -8.83 -13.38
CA ASP A 142 10.92 -9.87 -14.36
C ASP A 142 9.44 -9.83 -14.76
N VAL A 143 8.53 -9.65 -13.80
CA VAL A 143 7.09 -9.44 -14.09
C VAL A 143 6.87 -8.18 -14.93
N LEU A 144 7.57 -7.09 -14.62
CA LEU A 144 7.49 -5.83 -15.36
C LEU A 144 8.09 -5.94 -16.76
N ALA A 145 9.00 -6.88 -17.02
CA ALA A 145 9.60 -7.13 -18.32
C ALA A 145 8.69 -7.94 -19.26
N LEU A 146 7.74 -8.72 -18.73
CA LEU A 146 6.83 -9.57 -19.52
C LEU A 146 6.18 -8.82 -20.69
N SER A 147 6.17 -9.42 -21.88
CA SER A 147 5.45 -8.88 -23.02
C SER A 147 3.91 -8.82 -22.78
N LYS A 148 3.16 -8.25 -23.74
CA LYS A 148 1.68 -8.20 -23.63
C LYS A 148 1.08 -9.60 -23.61
N THR A 149 1.64 -10.50 -24.41
CA THR A 149 1.29 -11.91 -24.59
C THR A 149 2.54 -12.75 -24.25
N PRO A 150 2.80 -12.99 -22.95
CA PRO A 150 4.07 -13.53 -22.52
C PRO A 150 4.31 -14.96 -23.04
N THR A 151 5.51 -15.24 -23.52
CA THR A 151 5.91 -16.58 -23.95
C THR A 151 6.11 -17.51 -22.74
N SER A 152 6.10 -18.82 -22.96
CA SER A 152 6.39 -19.80 -21.90
C SER A 152 7.76 -19.57 -21.26
N GLU A 153 8.77 -19.15 -22.03
CA GLU A 153 10.11 -18.85 -21.52
C GLU A 153 10.10 -17.61 -20.61
N GLU A 154 9.39 -16.55 -21.01
CA GLU A 154 9.26 -15.34 -20.20
C GLU A 154 8.56 -15.64 -18.86
N VAL A 155 7.49 -16.45 -18.90
CA VAL A 155 6.78 -16.91 -17.69
C VAL A 155 7.67 -17.81 -16.83
N GLN A 156 8.40 -18.74 -17.43
CA GLN A 156 9.28 -19.65 -16.70
C GLN A 156 10.41 -18.89 -16.01
N LYS A 157 10.94 -17.83 -16.63
CA LYS A 157 11.92 -16.94 -15.99
C LYS A 157 11.37 -16.34 -14.71
N VAL A 158 10.16 -15.75 -14.76
CA VAL A 158 9.49 -15.19 -13.57
C VAL A 158 9.33 -16.23 -12.47
N ILE A 159 8.84 -17.42 -12.83
CA ILE A 159 8.63 -18.54 -11.88
C ILE A 159 9.95 -18.99 -11.26
N ASN A 160 11.02 -19.13 -12.06
CA ASN A 160 12.34 -19.53 -11.56
C ASN A 160 12.92 -18.50 -10.60
N THR A 161 12.84 -17.20 -10.95
CA THR A 161 13.30 -16.12 -10.07
C THR A 161 12.48 -16.11 -8.76
N ALA A 162 11.16 -16.23 -8.85
CA ALA A 162 10.29 -16.26 -7.67
C ALA A 162 10.54 -17.48 -6.78
N ASN A 163 10.75 -18.68 -7.34
CA ASN A 163 11.06 -19.90 -6.59
C ASN A 163 12.40 -19.77 -5.85
N CYS A 164 13.42 -19.25 -6.53
CA CYS A 164 14.73 -19.00 -5.93
C CYS A 164 14.63 -18.01 -4.77
N VAL A 165 13.94 -16.88 -4.97
CA VAL A 165 13.74 -15.89 -3.91
C VAL A 165 12.90 -16.44 -2.75
N TYR A 166 11.85 -17.19 -3.04
CA TYR A 166 11.02 -17.83 -2.02
C TYR A 166 11.84 -18.79 -1.14
N GLY A 167 12.63 -19.67 -1.76
CA GLY A 167 13.53 -20.58 -1.04
C GLY A 167 14.54 -19.82 -0.18
N ASN A 168 15.21 -18.81 -0.74
CA ASN A 168 16.16 -17.98 0.02
C ASN A 168 15.51 -17.31 1.24
N ILE A 169 14.27 -16.82 1.13
CA ILE A 169 13.56 -16.17 2.25
C ILE A 169 13.17 -17.19 3.33
N LEU A 170 12.81 -18.42 2.93
CA LEU A 170 12.52 -19.50 3.86
C LEU A 170 13.76 -19.93 4.66
N ASP A 171 14.93 -19.96 4.02
CA ASP A 171 16.20 -20.31 4.66
C ASP A 171 16.69 -19.24 5.66
N LEU A 172 16.19 -18.01 5.56
CA LEU A 172 16.47 -16.97 6.55
C LEU A 172 15.74 -17.25 7.88
N ARG A 173 16.35 -16.84 8.99
CA ARG A 173 15.75 -16.90 10.33
C ARG A 173 14.38 -16.23 10.35
N GLU A 174 13.42 -16.83 11.05
CA GLU A 174 12.07 -16.26 11.17
C GLU A 174 12.07 -14.91 11.90
N SER A 175 12.98 -14.74 12.85
CA SER A 175 13.18 -13.52 13.63
C SER A 175 14.66 -13.17 13.73
N ILE A 176 14.94 -11.87 13.81
CA ILE A 176 16.30 -11.32 13.98
C ILE A 176 16.26 -10.19 15.02
N PRO A 177 17.36 -9.92 15.75
CA PRO A 177 17.42 -8.80 16.68
C PRO A 177 17.30 -7.44 15.99
N SER A 178 16.69 -6.47 16.68
CA SER A 178 16.57 -5.09 16.23
C SER A 178 17.93 -4.38 16.13
N LEU A 179 18.09 -3.52 15.09
CA LEU A 179 19.29 -2.69 14.90
C LEU A 179 19.40 -1.49 15.86
N ARG A 180 18.37 -1.21 16.68
CA ARG A 180 18.36 0.04 17.47
C ARG A 180 19.56 0.07 18.43
N PRO A 181 20.40 1.12 18.36
CA PRO A 181 21.42 1.33 19.38
C PRO A 181 20.72 1.53 20.72
N ARG A 182 21.23 0.84 21.75
CA ARG A 182 20.94 1.08 23.16
C ARG A 182 20.82 2.59 23.38
N ARG A 183 19.67 3.07 23.88
CA ARG A 183 19.65 4.38 24.55
C ARG A 183 20.65 4.25 25.71
N SER A 184 21.90 4.64 25.48
CA SER A 184 22.83 4.86 26.56
C SER A 184 22.22 5.98 27.36
N ASN A 185 21.61 5.66 28.50
CA ASN A 185 21.33 6.67 29.51
C ASN A 185 22.64 7.44 29.70
N SER A 186 22.64 8.69 29.26
CA SER A 186 23.65 9.67 29.60
C SER A 186 23.51 9.94 31.08
N SER A 187 23.93 8.96 31.89
CA SER A 187 24.25 9.19 33.28
C SER A 187 25.53 9.98 33.27
N ARG A 188 25.39 11.28 33.51
CA ARG A 188 26.48 12.16 33.93
C ARG A 188 27.35 11.39 34.93
N SER A 189 28.56 11.06 34.51
CA SER A 189 29.58 10.50 35.39
C SER A 189 30.04 11.59 36.36
N SER A 190 29.55 11.55 37.59
CA SER A 190 30.38 11.82 38.77
C SER A 190 30.74 10.48 39.38
N SER A 191 32.05 10.25 39.51
CA SER A 191 32.71 9.05 40.01
C SER A 191 32.17 8.56 41.36
N ILE A 192 32.15 7.24 41.56
CA ILE A 192 32.62 6.48 42.76
C ILE A 192 32.51 4.97 42.44
N GLU A 193 33.46 4.20 42.97
CA GLU A 193 33.82 2.80 42.68
C GLU A 193 32.88 1.71 43.25
N SER A 194 32.76 0.61 42.47
CA SER A 194 32.58 -0.82 42.87
C SER A 194 31.25 -1.31 43.48
N PRO A 195 31.01 -2.63 43.57
CA PRO A 195 31.01 -3.64 42.50
C PRO A 195 29.74 -4.55 42.53
N GLU A 196 29.40 -5.17 41.40
CA GLU A 196 28.67 -6.44 41.19
C GLU A 196 27.83 -6.38 39.92
N SER A 197 28.36 -7.02 38.89
CA SER A 197 27.72 -7.21 37.60
C SER A 197 26.51 -8.13 37.72
N ILE A 198 25.33 -7.55 37.91
CA ILE A 198 24.08 -8.18 37.48
C ILE A 198 24.11 -8.11 35.95
N VAL A 199 24.50 -9.21 35.31
CA VAL A 199 24.24 -9.46 33.89
C VAL A 199 22.72 -9.56 33.78
N THR A 200 22.07 -8.41 33.59
CA THR A 200 20.68 -8.39 33.15
C THR A 200 20.70 -8.84 31.70
N GLU A 201 20.22 -10.06 31.45
CA GLU A 201 20.01 -10.59 30.11
C GLU A 201 19.31 -9.52 29.27
N THR A 202 20.07 -8.90 28.36
CA THR A 202 19.55 -7.99 27.36
C THR A 202 18.63 -8.78 26.45
N GLN A 203 17.33 -8.61 26.62
CA GLN A 203 16.35 -9.20 25.71
C GLN A 203 16.56 -8.60 24.31
N ASP A 204 17.13 -9.40 23.40
CA ASP A 204 17.23 -9.11 21.97
C ASP A 204 15.81 -9.01 21.37
N LEU A 205 15.20 -7.82 21.46
CA LEU A 205 13.88 -7.59 20.89
C LEU A 205 13.91 -7.83 19.37
N PRO A 206 12.90 -8.53 18.82
CA PRO A 206 12.87 -8.87 17.40
C PRO A 206 12.67 -7.61 16.54
N ASP A 207 13.29 -7.60 15.35
CA ASP A 207 13.05 -6.61 14.31
C ASP A 207 11.68 -6.88 13.67
N ILE A 208 10.67 -6.14 14.12
CA ILE A 208 9.29 -6.25 13.66
C ILE A 208 9.16 -5.88 12.17
N MET A 209 9.95 -4.91 11.69
CA MET A 209 9.93 -4.49 10.29
C MET A 209 10.43 -5.62 9.38
N TYR A 210 11.49 -6.31 9.78
CA TYR A 210 11.95 -7.52 9.10
C TYR A 210 10.84 -8.58 9.02
N GLY A 211 10.15 -8.86 10.14
CA GLY A 211 9.07 -9.84 10.19
C GLY A 211 7.94 -9.53 9.19
N VAL A 212 7.48 -8.27 9.17
CA VAL A 212 6.46 -7.80 8.23
C VAL A 212 6.92 -7.96 6.78
N ILE A 213 8.12 -7.48 6.46
CA ILE A 213 8.64 -7.49 5.08
C ILE A 213 8.85 -8.92 4.60
N ARG A 214 9.39 -9.80 5.47
CA ARG A 214 9.55 -11.22 5.18
C ARG A 214 8.21 -11.87 4.86
N LYS A 215 7.20 -11.66 5.70
CA LYS A 215 5.86 -12.26 5.52
C LYS A 215 5.18 -11.77 4.24
N VAL A 216 5.24 -10.47 3.96
CA VAL A 216 4.70 -9.87 2.72
C VAL A 216 5.44 -10.40 1.48
N ALA A 217 6.77 -10.53 1.53
CA ALA A 217 7.55 -11.09 0.42
C ALA A 217 7.15 -12.53 0.09
N LEU A 218 6.93 -13.37 1.11
CA LEU A 218 6.44 -14.74 0.94
C LEU A 218 5.05 -14.78 0.29
N ILE A 219 4.13 -13.89 0.69
CA ILE A 219 2.79 -13.77 0.08
C ILE A 219 2.91 -13.42 -1.41
N TYR A 220 3.72 -12.43 -1.78
CA TYR A 220 3.92 -12.07 -3.18
C TYR A 220 4.54 -13.20 -3.99
N CYS A 221 5.58 -13.86 -3.46
CA CYS A 221 6.20 -15.00 -4.13
C CYS A 221 5.19 -16.14 -4.33
N GLN A 222 4.42 -16.49 -3.30
CA GLN A 222 3.39 -17.51 -3.38
C GLN A 222 2.36 -17.18 -4.47
N ALA A 223 1.87 -15.94 -4.52
CA ALA A 223 0.93 -15.48 -5.55
C ALA A 223 1.53 -15.66 -6.96
N ILE A 224 2.79 -15.28 -7.14
CA ILE A 224 3.49 -15.36 -8.43
C ILE A 224 3.69 -16.81 -8.88
N LEU A 225 4.05 -17.69 -7.94
CA LEU A 225 4.31 -19.11 -8.19
C LEU A 225 3.04 -19.88 -8.52
N THR A 226 1.97 -19.63 -7.75
CA THR A 226 0.66 -20.24 -7.98
C THR A 226 -0.14 -19.58 -9.10
N ARG A 227 0.35 -18.43 -9.60
CA ARG A 227 -0.36 -17.56 -10.54
C ARG A 227 -1.80 -17.28 -10.08
N SER A 228 -1.97 -16.95 -8.80
CA SER A 228 -3.27 -16.61 -8.23
C SER A 228 -3.30 -15.16 -7.78
N PRO A 229 -4.50 -14.53 -7.69
CA PRO A 229 -4.65 -13.20 -7.11
C PRO A 229 -4.06 -13.14 -5.70
N ILE A 230 -3.56 -11.96 -5.29
CA ILE A 230 -2.93 -11.76 -3.97
C ILE A 230 -3.95 -12.04 -2.87
N SER A 231 -5.23 -11.72 -3.12
CA SER A 231 -6.30 -11.99 -2.16
C SER A 231 -6.49 -13.48 -1.84
N SER A 232 -6.04 -14.37 -2.73
CA SER A 232 -6.13 -15.83 -2.53
C SER A 232 -4.96 -16.38 -1.70
N THR A 233 -3.81 -15.69 -1.71
CA THR A 233 -2.61 -16.10 -0.95
C THR A 233 -2.42 -15.35 0.36
N CYS A 234 -2.93 -14.12 0.45
CA CYS A 234 -2.92 -13.30 1.66
C CYS A 234 -4.15 -13.63 2.51
N SER A 235 -4.01 -14.54 3.47
CA SER A 235 -5.13 -14.95 4.32
C SER A 235 -5.55 -13.85 5.30
N GLU A 236 -6.77 -13.94 5.85
CA GLU A 236 -7.22 -13.02 6.91
C GLU A 236 -6.31 -13.10 8.15
N GLN A 237 -5.76 -14.28 8.45
CA GLN A 237 -4.78 -14.49 9.53
C GLN A 237 -3.47 -13.75 9.24
N ASP A 238 -3.00 -13.80 7.99
CA ASP A 238 -1.80 -13.06 7.59
C ASP A 238 -1.97 -11.56 7.75
N ILE A 239 -3.13 -11.04 7.33
CA ILE A 239 -3.46 -9.63 7.53
C ILE A 239 -3.49 -9.30 9.02
N GLY A 240 -4.08 -10.14 9.87
CA GLY A 240 -4.11 -9.93 11.32
C GLY A 240 -2.71 -9.80 11.93
N THR A 241 -1.79 -10.72 11.59
CA THR A 241 -0.40 -10.65 12.06
C THR A 241 0.30 -9.39 11.57
N ILE A 242 0.27 -9.13 10.25
CA ILE A 242 0.98 -7.99 9.66
C ILE A 242 0.42 -6.68 10.20
N TRP A 243 -0.90 -6.60 10.36
CA TRP A 243 -1.57 -5.43 10.92
C TRP A 243 -1.13 -5.15 12.35
N TYR A 244 -1.08 -6.18 13.20
CA TYR A 244 -0.58 -6.07 14.57
C TYR A 244 0.86 -5.53 14.61
N ASP A 245 1.74 -6.10 13.80
CA ASP A 245 3.16 -5.75 13.73
C ASP A 245 3.40 -4.32 13.18
N ILE A 246 2.56 -3.87 12.24
CA ILE A 246 2.58 -2.49 11.75
C ILE A 246 2.33 -1.52 12.90
N TRP A 247 1.34 -1.79 13.74
CA TRP A 247 1.00 -0.95 14.87
C TRP A 247 2.04 -1.00 15.99
N GLN A 248 2.59 -2.17 16.29
CA GLN A 248 3.69 -2.34 17.26
C GLN A 248 4.95 -1.54 16.85
N SER A 249 5.28 -1.51 15.56
CA SER A 249 6.40 -0.71 15.04
C SER A 249 6.14 0.81 15.04
N GLY A 250 4.87 1.20 15.09
CA GLY A 250 4.37 2.57 15.06
C GLY A 250 4.33 3.19 13.65
N LEU A 251 3.26 3.95 13.36
CA LEU A 251 3.09 4.67 12.09
C LEU A 251 4.24 5.63 11.72
N PRO A 252 4.95 6.31 12.67
CA PRO A 252 6.10 7.14 12.32
C PRO A 252 7.21 6.37 11.61
N THR A 253 7.45 5.11 12.00
CA THR A 253 8.41 4.22 11.36
C THR A 253 8.00 3.95 9.91
N TRP A 254 6.74 3.63 9.66
CA TRP A 254 6.26 3.36 8.30
C TRP A 254 6.20 4.61 7.42
N LYS A 255 5.96 5.77 8.02
CA LYS A 255 5.98 7.07 7.33
C LYS A 255 7.37 7.46 6.84
N SER A 256 8.46 6.97 7.44
CA SER A 256 9.82 7.23 6.93
C SER A 256 10.17 6.36 5.72
N VAL A 257 9.40 5.30 5.45
CA VAL A 257 9.63 4.32 4.39
C VAL A 257 8.38 4.10 3.50
N LEU A 258 7.71 5.19 3.10
CA LEU A 258 6.45 5.18 2.35
C LEU A 258 6.44 4.26 1.12
N GLY A 259 7.55 4.11 0.40
CA GLY A 259 7.65 3.22 -0.75
C GLY A 259 7.58 1.73 -0.40
N ILE A 260 8.15 1.34 0.75
CA ILE A 260 8.00 -0.01 1.31
C ILE A 260 6.58 -0.17 1.84
N PHE A 261 6.07 0.86 2.53
CA PHE A 261 4.75 0.81 3.14
C PHE A 261 3.64 0.67 2.09
N VAL A 262 3.69 1.37 0.95
CA VAL A 262 2.67 1.20 -0.11
C VAL A 262 2.70 -0.21 -0.70
N TRP A 263 3.88 -0.83 -0.82
CA TRP A 263 4.01 -2.22 -1.30
C TRP A 263 3.38 -3.23 -0.33
N ILE A 264 3.53 -3.01 0.98
CA ILE A 264 2.85 -3.77 2.04
C ILE A 264 1.33 -3.55 1.97
N MET A 265 0.88 -2.30 1.93
CA MET A 265 -0.54 -1.96 1.95
C MET A 265 -1.30 -2.50 0.73
N ILE A 266 -0.68 -2.56 -0.45
CA ILE A 266 -1.27 -3.19 -1.64
C ILE A 266 -1.58 -4.68 -1.39
N ALA A 267 -0.72 -5.40 -0.67
CA ALA A 267 -0.99 -6.80 -0.35
C ALA A 267 -2.16 -6.94 0.64
N LEU A 268 -2.17 -6.14 1.70
CA LEU A 268 -3.20 -6.18 2.74
C LEU A 268 -4.58 -5.79 2.21
N VAL A 269 -4.65 -4.72 1.41
CA VAL A 269 -5.93 -4.16 0.95
C VAL A 269 -6.69 -5.11 0.01
N SER A 270 -5.99 -6.04 -0.64
CA SER A 270 -6.56 -7.03 -1.57
C SER A 270 -7.58 -7.98 -0.92
N ASN A 271 -7.43 -8.29 0.37
CA ASN A 271 -8.32 -9.21 1.09
C ASN A 271 -8.86 -8.63 2.42
N CYS A 272 -8.91 -7.30 2.54
CA CYS A 272 -9.33 -6.63 3.77
C CYS A 272 -10.85 -6.38 3.88
N HIS A 273 -11.63 -6.74 2.85
CA HIS A 273 -13.03 -6.28 2.69
C HIS A 273 -14.03 -6.85 3.68
N LYS A 274 -13.65 -7.84 4.50
CA LYS A 274 -14.56 -8.54 5.42
C LYS A 274 -14.06 -8.61 6.86
N ILE A 275 -12.93 -7.97 7.14
CA ILE A 275 -12.26 -8.01 8.45
C ILE A 275 -12.41 -6.67 9.17
N GLY A 276 -12.40 -6.70 10.50
CA GLY A 276 -12.54 -5.51 11.36
C GLY A 276 -11.61 -4.33 10.99
N PRO A 277 -10.29 -4.53 10.83
CA PRO A 277 -9.38 -3.43 10.49
C PRO A 277 -9.45 -3.00 9.02
N GLY A 278 -10.32 -3.61 8.19
CA GLY A 278 -10.38 -3.38 6.75
C GLY A 278 -10.53 -1.91 6.37
N ARG A 279 -11.30 -1.14 7.14
CA ARG A 279 -11.46 0.30 6.91
C ARG A 279 -10.17 1.08 7.12
N LEU A 280 -9.47 0.81 8.21
CA LEU A 280 -8.18 1.46 8.48
C LEU A 280 -7.14 1.05 7.45
N ILE A 281 -7.16 -0.21 6.99
CA ILE A 281 -6.28 -0.68 5.91
C ILE A 281 -6.56 0.12 4.63
N LYS A 282 -7.82 0.26 4.20
CA LYS A 282 -8.21 1.06 3.04
C LYS A 282 -7.78 2.53 3.19
N THR A 283 -8.03 3.13 4.35
CA THR A 283 -7.64 4.53 4.66
C THR A 283 -6.13 4.72 4.61
N LEU A 284 -5.34 3.85 5.24
CA LEU A 284 -3.87 3.94 5.23
C LEU A 284 -3.32 3.68 3.83
N THR A 285 -3.96 2.82 3.04
CA THR A 285 -3.60 2.59 1.64
C THR A 285 -3.75 3.88 0.84
N ILE A 286 -4.94 4.51 0.89
CA ILE A 286 -5.18 5.76 0.17
C ILE A 286 -4.31 6.88 0.68
N SER A 287 -4.14 7.02 2.01
CA SER A 287 -3.29 8.05 2.59
C SER A 287 -1.82 7.92 2.13
N THR A 288 -1.30 6.70 2.08
CA THR A 288 0.06 6.42 1.59
C THR A 288 0.19 6.73 0.10
N MET A 289 -0.77 6.27 -0.72
CA MET A 289 -0.81 6.57 -2.15
C MET A 289 -0.93 8.08 -2.42
N MET A 290 -1.73 8.80 -1.62
CA MET A 290 -1.88 10.25 -1.65
C MET A 290 -0.57 10.96 -1.30
N SER A 291 0.14 10.52 -0.27
CA SER A 291 1.43 11.09 0.13
C SER A 291 2.46 10.97 -0.99
N ILE A 292 2.53 9.81 -1.65
CA ILE A 292 3.46 9.61 -2.77
C ILE A 292 2.97 10.36 -4.02
N GLY A 293 1.72 10.18 -4.46
CA GLY A 293 1.24 10.70 -5.74
C GLY A 293 1.06 12.22 -5.79
N MET A 294 0.76 12.85 -4.65
CA MET A 294 0.70 14.31 -4.60
C MET A 294 2.07 14.95 -4.67
N GLU A 295 3.06 14.35 -4.01
CA GLU A 295 4.42 14.84 -3.99
C GLU A 295 5.18 14.48 -5.27
N ASP A 296 5.13 13.24 -5.72
CA ASP A 296 5.81 12.74 -6.92
C ASP A 296 4.90 11.81 -7.73
N TRP A 297 4.21 12.40 -8.70
CA TRP A 297 3.27 11.71 -9.58
C TRP A 297 3.97 10.68 -10.49
N GLN A 298 5.21 10.96 -10.91
CA GLN A 298 5.95 10.07 -11.80
C GLN A 298 6.37 8.80 -11.07
N THR A 299 6.85 8.93 -9.84
CA THR A 299 7.14 7.79 -8.96
C THR A 299 5.87 6.97 -8.72
N PHE A 300 4.77 7.63 -8.32
CA PHE A 300 3.51 6.95 -8.07
C PHE A 300 2.99 6.18 -9.30
N THR A 301 3.02 6.80 -10.49
CA THR A 301 2.57 6.12 -11.72
C THR A 301 3.44 4.92 -12.11
N GLN A 302 4.74 4.93 -11.79
CA GLN A 302 5.60 3.75 -11.97
C GLN A 302 5.21 2.61 -11.02
N ILE A 303 4.98 2.92 -9.74
CA ILE A 303 4.50 1.95 -8.73
C ILE A 303 3.21 1.28 -9.22
N VAL A 304 2.25 2.10 -9.65
CA VAL A 304 0.94 1.65 -10.12
C VAL A 304 1.04 0.82 -11.38
N LYS A 305 1.91 1.19 -12.33
CA LYS A 305 2.16 0.40 -13.54
C LYS A 305 2.67 -1.00 -13.21
N THR A 306 3.62 -1.12 -12.29
CA THR A 306 4.14 -2.42 -11.84
C THR A 306 3.05 -3.22 -11.12
N ALA A 307 2.31 -2.60 -10.20
CA ALA A 307 1.25 -3.24 -9.44
C ALA A 307 0.14 -3.82 -10.35
N PHE A 308 -0.36 -3.05 -11.32
CA PHE A 308 -1.36 -3.57 -12.27
C PHE A 308 -0.80 -4.61 -13.24
N LYS A 309 0.48 -4.49 -13.63
CA LYS A 309 1.12 -5.51 -14.47
C LYS A 309 1.26 -6.84 -13.72
N LEU A 310 1.58 -6.79 -12.44
CA LEU A 310 1.57 -7.94 -11.54
C LEU A 310 0.16 -8.53 -11.44
N GLN A 311 -0.87 -7.76 -11.08
CA GLN A 311 -2.24 -8.27 -10.98
C GLN A 311 -2.73 -8.92 -12.29
N ARG A 312 -2.37 -8.34 -13.45
CA ARG A 312 -2.68 -8.94 -14.76
C ARG A 312 -1.95 -10.27 -14.98
N TYR A 313 -0.70 -10.39 -14.57
CA TYR A 313 0.05 -11.64 -14.63
C TYR A 313 -0.61 -12.71 -13.74
N LEU A 314 -0.96 -12.34 -12.50
CA LEU A 314 -1.63 -13.19 -11.51
C LEU A 314 -3.01 -13.65 -11.99
N ALA A 315 -3.83 -12.75 -12.55
CA ALA A 315 -5.14 -13.10 -13.10
C ALA A 315 -5.04 -14.12 -14.26
N GLY A 316 -3.90 -14.22 -14.94
CA GLY A 316 -3.69 -15.23 -15.97
C GLY A 316 -3.70 -16.68 -15.49
N GLY A 317 -3.76 -16.96 -14.18
CA GLY A 317 -4.03 -18.30 -13.65
C GLY A 317 -5.49 -18.58 -13.26
N ASP A 318 -6.37 -17.57 -13.25
CA ASP A 318 -7.81 -17.71 -12.98
C ASP A 318 -8.64 -17.17 -14.15
N HIS A 319 -9.22 -18.07 -14.94
CA HIS A 319 -10.04 -17.71 -16.11
C HIS A 319 -11.53 -17.54 -15.79
N GLY A 320 -11.94 -17.70 -14.52
CA GLY A 320 -13.36 -17.83 -14.15
C GLY A 320 -13.95 -16.68 -13.35
N ARG A 321 -13.16 -15.89 -12.62
CA ARG A 321 -13.69 -14.94 -11.63
C ARG A 321 -13.36 -13.49 -11.98
N THR A 322 -14.33 -12.77 -12.52
CA THR A 322 -14.28 -11.29 -12.54
C THR A 322 -14.66 -10.79 -11.16
N ASN A 323 -13.70 -10.31 -10.39
CA ASN A 323 -13.99 -9.58 -9.17
C ASN A 323 -14.83 -8.33 -9.51
N ASP A 324 -15.71 -7.94 -8.59
CA ASP A 324 -16.56 -6.77 -8.71
C ASP A 324 -16.16 -5.75 -7.64
N LEU A 325 -16.39 -4.47 -7.93
CA LEU A 325 -16.18 -3.41 -6.97
C LEU A 325 -17.27 -3.49 -5.90
N ILE A 326 -16.87 -3.59 -4.63
CA ILE A 326 -17.79 -3.62 -3.49
C ILE A 326 -17.53 -2.45 -2.54
N GLY A 327 -18.61 -1.98 -1.91
CA GLY A 327 -18.59 -0.94 -0.90
C GLY A 327 -18.11 -1.43 0.47
N GLY A 328 -18.39 -0.62 1.49
CA GLY A 328 -18.05 -0.90 2.88
C GLY A 328 -19.13 -1.64 3.66
N GLU A 329 -20.30 -1.89 3.05
CA GLU A 329 -21.52 -2.34 3.72
C GLU A 329 -21.29 -3.64 4.51
N LYS A 330 -20.58 -4.62 3.95
CA LYS A 330 -20.32 -5.91 4.62
C LYS A 330 -19.54 -5.77 5.92
N VAL A 331 -18.65 -4.78 6.02
CA VAL A 331 -17.90 -4.49 7.25
C VAL A 331 -18.80 -3.74 8.23
N VAL A 332 -19.65 -2.84 7.75
CA VAL A 332 -20.64 -2.13 8.59
C VAL A 332 -21.66 -3.08 9.18
N ASP A 333 -22.23 -3.98 8.38
CA ASP A 333 -23.22 -4.94 8.85
C ASP A 333 -22.66 -5.85 9.95
N LYS A 334 -21.38 -6.22 9.83
CA LYS A 334 -20.73 -7.16 10.76
C LYS A 334 -20.13 -6.51 12.01
N TYR A 335 -19.51 -5.33 11.87
CA TYR A 335 -18.74 -4.69 12.95
C TYR A 335 -19.32 -3.34 13.40
N GLY A 336 -20.38 -2.86 12.76
CA GLY A 336 -20.93 -1.53 12.98
C GLY A 336 -20.04 -0.42 12.42
N PHE A 337 -20.43 0.84 12.64
CA PHE A 337 -19.64 2.02 12.27
C PHE A 337 -18.47 2.27 13.23
N ALA A 338 -18.57 1.82 14.48
CA ALA A 338 -17.52 2.01 15.45
C ALA A 338 -16.32 1.11 15.12
N MET A 339 -15.11 1.68 15.11
CA MET A 339 -13.86 0.93 14.92
C MET A 339 -13.39 0.26 16.21
N LYS A 340 -14.31 -0.39 16.94
CA LYS A 340 -13.93 -1.19 18.12
C LYS A 340 -13.01 -2.32 17.62
N ASP A 341 -11.88 -2.50 18.30
CA ASP A 341 -10.89 -3.56 18.01
C ASP A 341 -10.16 -3.43 16.65
N ALA A 342 -10.29 -2.30 15.94
CA ALA A 342 -9.55 -2.07 14.70
C ALA A 342 -8.07 -1.71 14.95
N LEU A 343 -7.79 -1.18 16.14
CA LEU A 343 -6.45 -0.98 16.66
C LEU A 343 -6.16 -2.09 17.67
N PRO A 344 -5.03 -2.81 17.53
CA PRO A 344 -4.66 -3.79 18.54
C PRO A 344 -4.42 -3.09 19.88
N ALA A 345 -4.75 -3.76 20.98
CA ALA A 345 -4.37 -3.30 22.31
C ALA A 345 -2.83 -3.34 22.41
N ILE A 346 -2.20 -2.18 22.33
CA ILE A 346 -0.77 -2.04 22.58
C ILE A 346 -0.66 -1.73 24.07
N GLU A 347 -0.10 -2.67 24.84
CA GLU A 347 0.35 -2.37 26.20
C GLU A 347 1.48 -1.34 26.09
N LEU A 348 1.17 -0.09 26.43
CA LEU A 348 2.20 0.92 26.63
C LEU A 348 3.00 0.48 27.86
N SER A 349 4.31 0.30 27.72
CA SER A 349 5.17 0.14 28.89
C SER A 349 4.95 1.36 29.79
N VAL A 350 4.47 1.11 31.01
CA VAL A 350 4.38 2.13 32.05
C VAL A 350 5.81 2.38 32.52
N ASP A 351 6.58 3.11 31.72
CA ASP A 351 7.90 3.57 32.12
C ASP A 351 7.75 4.80 33.00
N GLY A 352 7.69 4.54 34.31
CA GLY A 352 8.20 5.34 35.43
C GLY A 352 7.78 6.82 35.51
N GLU A 353 6.90 7.13 36.47
CA GLU A 353 6.86 8.45 37.13
C GLU A 353 8.20 8.81 37.79
#